data_AF-E6TU52-F1
#
_entry.id   AF-E6TU52-F1
#
_cell.length_a   1.000
_cell.length_b   1.000
_cell.length_c   1.000
_cell.angle_alpha   90.00
_cell.angle_beta   90.00
_cell.angle_gamma   90.00
#
_symmetry.space_group_name_H-M   'P 1'
#
loop_
_entity.id
_entity.type
_entity.pdbx_description
1 polymer ?
#
loop_
_entity_poly.entity_id
_entity_poly.type
_entity_poly.pdbx_seq_one_letter_code
_entity_poly.pdbx_strand_id
1 'polypeptide(L)'
;MKFERLDTVDRILLTSEDSKRLDDWWLNIHEGAFNEFRPVLEEGVIIQELDPHLKFDKDFVKAHGLTTSLALLYFKQLDDVRVYYEIYRTIGENQVEHILEGTKNYVELKSDLTINKNNHIGLKIEHAVHYLDAVTSSHIALMNYMELYRDERERVSFQKLRKTKTKKTKKGKKKNTRPINMVVYNIKIPDVHITEEERQAYKKMKEAWKVRGHWRTLPSGKKTWIKPHIKGNKEKLEPNIYHF
;
A
#
# COMPACT_ATOMS: atom_id res chain seq x y z
N MET A 1 -5.13 11.75 -17.76
CA MET A 1 -4.48 10.52 -17.26
C MET A 1 -5.09 10.15 -15.90
N LYS A 2 -5.58 8.91 -15.77
CA LYS A 2 -5.82 8.04 -14.59
C LYS A 2 -6.32 8.53 -13.19
N PHE A 3 -6.66 9.79 -12.92
CA PHE A 3 -7.12 10.16 -11.55
C PHE A 3 -8.49 9.60 -11.12
N GLU A 4 -9.37 9.23 -12.05
CA GLU A 4 -10.68 8.67 -11.70
C GLU A 4 -10.58 7.38 -10.87
N ARG A 5 -9.47 6.61 -11.00
CA ARG A 5 -9.23 5.37 -10.25
C ARG A 5 -8.89 5.61 -8.78
N LEU A 6 -8.19 6.70 -8.45
CA LEU A 6 -7.82 7.01 -7.05
C LEU A 6 -9.05 7.34 -6.18
N ASP A 7 -10.17 7.69 -6.81
CA ASP A 7 -11.45 7.95 -6.16
C ASP A 7 -12.30 6.69 -5.94
N THR A 8 -11.89 5.56 -6.50
CA THR A 8 -12.67 4.31 -6.49
C THR A 8 -12.08 3.22 -5.60
N VAL A 9 -10.93 3.47 -5.01
CA VAL A 9 -10.17 2.49 -4.21
C VAL A 9 -10.06 2.95 -2.77
N ASP A 10 -9.84 1.99 -1.87
CA ASP A 10 -9.68 2.25 -0.45
C ASP A 10 -8.46 3.13 -0.17
N ARG A 11 -8.52 3.88 0.93
CA ARG A 11 -7.50 4.85 1.29
C ARG A 11 -6.92 4.53 2.65
N ILE A 12 -5.61 4.70 2.79
CA ILE A 12 -4.93 4.66 4.07
C ILE A 12 -4.37 6.06 4.32
N LEU A 13 -4.74 6.66 5.44
CA LEU A 13 -4.20 7.93 5.90
C LEU A 13 -3.08 7.66 6.90
N LEU A 14 -1.90 8.20 6.61
CA LEU A 14 -0.71 8.07 7.44
C LEU A 14 -0.09 9.45 7.65
N THR A 15 0.00 9.89 8.90
CA THR A 15 0.68 11.15 9.21
C THR A 15 2.19 10.99 9.08
N SER A 16 2.91 12.11 9.00
CA SER A 16 4.39 12.08 8.93
C SER A 16 5.02 11.46 10.18
N GLU A 17 4.42 11.70 11.34
CA GLU A 17 4.85 11.13 12.62
C GLU A 17 4.55 9.64 12.70
N ASP A 18 3.32 9.23 12.36
CA ASP A 18 2.94 7.82 12.30
C ASP A 18 3.81 7.05 11.29
N SER A 19 4.22 7.69 10.18
CA SER A 19 5.14 7.07 9.22
C SER A 19 6.53 6.80 9.80
N LYS A 20 7.09 7.73 10.58
CA LYS A 20 8.40 7.49 11.23
C LYS A 20 8.29 6.38 12.26
N ARG A 21 7.24 6.42 13.07
CA ARG A 21 6.96 5.37 14.06
C ARG A 21 6.73 4.01 13.41
N LEU A 22 6.18 3.96 12.19
CA LEU A 22 6.04 2.73 11.43
C LEU A 22 7.40 2.13 11.07
N ASP A 23 8.32 2.97 10.61
CA ASP A 23 9.68 2.54 10.25
C ASP A 23 10.41 2.02 11.51
N ASP A 24 10.30 2.74 12.63
CA ASP A 24 10.85 2.31 13.92
C ASP A 24 10.22 1.00 14.41
N TRP A 25 8.89 0.88 14.31
CA TRP A 25 8.19 -0.35 14.65
C TRP A 25 8.68 -1.52 13.80
N TRP A 26 8.82 -1.30 12.49
CA TRP A 26 9.27 -2.33 11.56
C TRP A 26 10.68 -2.80 11.89
N LEU A 27 11.61 -1.88 12.14
CA LEU A 27 12.99 -2.21 12.51
C LEU A 27 13.09 -3.02 13.80
N ASN A 28 12.18 -2.80 14.76
CA ASN A 28 12.23 -3.42 16.08
C ASN A 28 11.41 -4.71 16.21
N ILE A 29 10.53 -5.01 15.25
CA ILE A 29 9.70 -6.24 15.22
C ILE A 29 10.13 -7.24 14.15
N HIS A 30 10.78 -6.77 13.08
CA HIS A 30 11.14 -7.60 11.96
C HIS A 30 12.43 -8.41 12.24
N GLU A 31 12.27 -9.72 12.47
CA GLU A 31 13.39 -10.66 12.48
C GLU A 31 13.52 -11.36 11.11
N GLY A 32 14.70 -11.27 10.49
CA GLY A 32 15.10 -12.08 9.32
C GLY A 32 14.80 -11.49 7.95
N ALA A 33 14.87 -12.33 6.91
CA ALA A 33 14.59 -11.94 5.52
C ALA A 33 13.08 -11.91 5.22
N PHE A 34 12.68 -11.06 4.26
CA PHE A 34 11.32 -10.87 3.73
C PHE A 34 10.75 -12.15 3.11
N ASN A 35 10.31 -13.12 3.91
CA ASN A 35 9.92 -14.39 3.33
C ASN A 35 8.46 -14.42 2.87
N GLU A 36 7.50 -13.72 3.48
CA GLU A 36 6.09 -13.83 3.08
C GLU A 36 5.29 -12.53 3.35
N PHE A 37 5.00 -11.77 2.28
CA PHE A 37 4.20 -10.55 2.34
C PHE A 37 2.73 -10.83 2.07
N ARG A 38 1.84 -10.32 2.91
CA ARG A 38 0.38 -10.43 2.73
C ARG A 38 -0.29 -9.13 3.09
N PRO A 39 -0.79 -8.39 2.10
CA PRO A 39 -1.35 -7.11 2.39
C PRO A 39 -2.79 -7.22 2.92
N VAL A 40 -3.15 -6.35 3.86
CA VAL A 40 -4.54 -6.19 4.31
C VAL A 40 -5.43 -5.68 3.17
N LEU A 41 -4.86 -4.86 2.29
CA LEU A 41 -5.50 -4.35 1.07
C LEU A 41 -4.75 -4.81 -0.17
N GLU A 42 -5.45 -5.31 -1.17
CA GLU A 42 -4.82 -5.68 -2.45
C GLU A 42 -4.71 -4.52 -3.43
N GLU A 43 -5.51 -3.47 -3.22
CA GLU A 43 -5.49 -2.27 -4.04
C GLU A 43 -5.92 -1.09 -3.17
N GLY A 44 -5.18 0.01 -3.26
CA GLY A 44 -5.48 1.18 -2.46
C GLY A 44 -4.58 2.36 -2.75
N VAL A 45 -4.81 3.43 -2.03
CA VAL A 45 -3.97 4.63 -2.04
C VAL A 45 -3.53 4.92 -0.61
N ILE A 46 -2.22 4.94 -0.40
CA ILE A 46 -1.62 5.47 0.83
C ILE A 46 -1.41 6.96 0.61
N ILE A 47 -2.00 7.75 1.50
CA ILE A 47 -1.85 9.20 1.55
C ILE A 47 -0.96 9.49 2.75
N GLN A 48 0.29 9.83 2.46
CA GLN A 48 1.31 10.09 3.46
C GLN A 48 1.59 11.58 3.56
N GLU A 49 1.37 12.14 4.74
CA GLU A 49 1.88 13.48 5.07
C GLU A 49 3.41 13.43 5.12
N LEU A 50 4.07 14.29 4.35
CA LEU A 50 5.53 14.40 4.40
C LEU A 50 5.89 15.36 5.54
N ASP A 51 6.83 14.97 6.39
CA ASP A 51 7.35 15.84 7.47
C ASP A 51 7.94 17.12 6.84
N PRO A 52 7.44 18.32 7.17
CA PRO A 52 8.00 19.57 6.68
C PRO A 52 9.46 19.80 7.13
N HIS A 53 9.96 19.04 8.11
CA HIS A 53 11.32 19.11 8.64
C HIS A 53 12.25 17.99 8.14
N LEU A 54 11.78 17.06 7.30
CA LEU A 54 12.65 16.01 6.73
C LEU A 54 13.74 16.66 5.86
N LYS A 55 14.98 16.66 6.35
CA LYS A 55 16.16 17.11 5.58
C LYS A 55 16.54 16.03 4.58
N PHE A 56 15.87 16.01 3.44
CA PHE A 56 16.55 15.59 2.21
C PHE A 56 17.69 16.57 1.94
N ASP A 57 18.72 16.14 1.20
CA ASP A 57 19.78 17.02 0.73
C ASP A 57 19.15 18.30 0.14
N LYS A 58 19.27 19.39 0.90
CA LYS A 58 18.52 20.63 0.66
C LYS A 58 18.90 21.22 -0.69
N ASP A 59 20.10 20.93 -1.17
CA ASP A 59 20.61 21.43 -2.43
C ASP A 59 19.98 20.68 -3.60
N PHE A 60 19.79 19.36 -3.48
CA PHE A 60 19.07 18.55 -4.48
C PHE A 60 17.59 18.94 -4.62
N VAL A 61 16.88 19.12 -3.50
CA VAL A 61 15.45 19.46 -3.48
C VAL A 61 15.19 20.87 -4.02
N LYS A 62 16.07 21.83 -3.69
CA LYS A 62 15.96 23.22 -4.13
C LYS A 62 16.35 23.40 -5.60
N ALA A 63 17.32 22.64 -6.09
CA ALA A 63 17.74 22.67 -7.50
C ALA A 63 16.66 22.19 -8.48
N HIS A 64 15.70 21.36 -8.02
CA HIS A 64 14.68 20.75 -8.88
C HIS A 64 13.24 21.23 -8.60
N GLY A 65 13.08 22.29 -7.80
CA GLY A 65 11.77 22.93 -7.57
C GLY A 65 10.71 22.03 -6.94
N LEU A 66 11.10 21.06 -6.11
CA LEU A 66 10.18 20.13 -5.45
C LEU A 66 9.54 20.82 -4.22
N THR A 67 8.21 20.79 -4.07
CA THR A 67 7.53 21.17 -2.81
C THR A 67 7.14 19.93 -2.02
N THR A 68 7.39 19.96 -0.70
CA THR A 68 6.98 18.96 0.29
C THR A 68 5.48 19.04 0.54
N SER A 69 4.70 18.37 -0.29
CA SER A 69 3.26 18.25 -0.08
C SER A 69 2.80 16.88 -0.55
N LEU A 70 2.45 16.04 0.41
CA LEU A 70 1.78 14.73 0.29
C LEU A 70 2.31 13.78 -0.82
N ALA A 71 2.90 12.66 -0.40
CA ALA A 71 3.13 11.54 -1.30
C ALA A 71 1.83 10.73 -1.40
N LEU A 72 1.27 10.62 -2.61
CA LEU A 72 0.22 9.65 -2.88
C LEU A 72 0.86 8.43 -3.53
N LEU A 73 0.68 7.30 -2.87
CA LEU A 73 1.16 6.01 -3.36
C LEU A 73 -0.05 5.15 -3.69
N TYR A 74 -0.33 5.00 -4.97
CA TYR A 74 -1.23 3.95 -5.42
C TYR A 74 -0.47 2.63 -5.47
N PHE A 75 -1.10 1.56 -4.98
CA PHE A 75 -0.56 0.22 -5.09
C PHE A 75 -1.64 -0.77 -5.55
N LYS A 76 -1.19 -1.84 -6.21
CA LYS A 76 -2.02 -2.98 -6.59
C LYS A 76 -1.21 -4.26 -6.56
N GLN A 77 -1.63 -5.21 -5.73
CA GLN A 77 -1.14 -6.58 -5.76
C GLN A 77 -1.54 -7.23 -7.09
N LEU A 78 -0.55 -7.69 -7.84
CA LEU A 78 -0.78 -8.36 -9.13
C LEU A 78 -0.94 -9.87 -8.95
N ASP A 79 -0.14 -10.43 -8.05
CA ASP A 79 -0.15 -11.84 -7.62
C ASP A 79 0.59 -11.96 -6.28
N ASP A 80 0.83 -13.16 -5.77
CA ASP A 80 1.45 -13.39 -4.46
C ASP A 80 2.85 -12.77 -4.27
N VAL A 81 3.56 -12.43 -5.35
CA VAL A 81 4.97 -12.01 -5.30
C VAL A 81 5.25 -10.68 -6.00
N ARG A 82 4.25 -10.08 -6.64
CA ARG A 82 4.39 -8.80 -7.36
C ARG A 82 3.38 -7.75 -6.93
N VAL A 83 3.88 -6.53 -6.69
CA VAL A 83 3.06 -5.33 -6.49
C VAL A 83 3.44 -4.27 -7.49
N TYR A 84 2.42 -3.67 -8.08
CA TYR A 84 2.52 -2.50 -8.92
C TYR A 84 2.29 -1.23 -8.10
N TYR A 85 3.08 -0.19 -8.36
CA TYR A 85 3.01 1.11 -7.73
C TYR A 85 2.90 2.23 -8.76
N GLU A 86 2.11 3.27 -8.44
CA GLU A 86 2.16 4.58 -9.08
C GLU A 86 2.38 5.63 -7.98
N ILE A 87 3.45 6.42 -8.11
CA ILE A 87 3.84 7.41 -7.11
C ILE A 87 3.53 8.81 -7.64
N TYR A 88 2.87 9.61 -6.82
CA TYR A 88 2.52 11.00 -7.13
C TYR A 88 2.99 11.94 -6.03
N ARG A 89 3.33 13.17 -6.42
CA ARG A 89 3.51 14.31 -5.51
C ARG A 89 2.38 15.30 -5.68
N THR A 90 2.03 16.02 -4.62
CA THR A 90 1.13 17.18 -4.72
C THR A 90 1.96 18.42 -5.06
N ILE A 91 1.51 19.18 -6.07
CA ILE A 91 2.16 20.41 -6.57
C ILE A 91 1.27 21.67 -6.37
N GLY A 92 0.08 21.51 -5.80
CA GLY A 92 -0.83 22.61 -5.49
C GLY A 92 -2.15 22.11 -4.93
N GLU A 93 -3.07 23.03 -4.63
CA GLU A 93 -4.42 22.69 -4.16
C GLU A 93 -5.15 21.85 -5.23
N ASN A 94 -5.25 20.54 -4.98
CA ASN A 94 -5.86 19.54 -5.88
C ASN A 94 -5.08 19.24 -7.17
N GLN A 95 -3.80 19.62 -7.24
CA GLN A 95 -2.93 19.25 -8.36
C GLN A 95 -1.88 18.25 -7.90
N VAL A 96 -1.80 17.13 -8.59
CA VAL A 96 -0.79 16.11 -8.34
C VAL A 96 -0.08 15.74 -9.63
N GLU A 97 1.18 15.38 -9.51
CA GLU A 97 2.07 15.04 -10.61
C GLU A 97 2.58 13.62 -10.44
N HIS A 98 2.49 12.82 -11.51
CA HIS A 98 2.90 11.43 -11.52
C HIS A 98 4.42 11.32 -11.66
N ILE A 99 5.11 10.83 -10.64
CA ILE A 99 6.58 10.76 -10.58
C ILE A 99 7.12 9.53 -11.31
N LEU A 100 6.67 8.35 -10.90
CA LEU A 100 7.13 7.07 -11.43
C LEU A 100 6.06 6.01 -11.25
N GLU A 101 6.14 4.99 -12.10
CA GLU A 101 5.39 3.74 -11.92
C GLU A 101 6.37 2.57 -12.00
N GLY A 102 6.07 1.49 -11.29
CA GLY A 102 6.94 0.33 -11.27
C GLY A 102 6.29 -0.90 -10.66
N THR A 103 6.81 -2.07 -11.01
CA THR A 103 6.43 -3.35 -10.43
C THR A 103 7.61 -3.89 -9.63
N LYS A 104 7.39 -4.16 -8.33
CA LYS A 104 8.36 -4.85 -7.49
C LYS A 104 8.03 -6.33 -7.42
N ASN A 105 9.02 -7.18 -7.63
CA ASN A 105 8.99 -8.60 -7.31
C ASN A 105 9.76 -8.85 -6.01
N TYR A 106 9.08 -9.33 -4.98
CA TYR A 106 9.66 -9.54 -3.65
C TYR A 106 10.61 -10.73 -3.58
N VAL A 107 10.35 -11.76 -4.39
CA VAL A 107 11.13 -13.02 -4.36
C VAL A 107 12.42 -12.87 -5.14
N GLU A 108 12.34 -12.27 -6.32
CA GLU A 108 13.53 -12.10 -7.17
C GLU A 108 14.34 -10.86 -6.83
N LEU A 109 13.87 -10.03 -5.88
CA LEU A 109 14.41 -8.70 -5.57
C LEU A 109 14.55 -7.78 -6.80
N LYS A 110 13.85 -8.10 -7.90
CA LYS A 110 13.85 -7.33 -9.14
C LYS A 110 12.75 -6.28 -9.13
N SER A 111 13.06 -5.14 -9.74
CA SER A 111 12.15 -4.01 -9.89
C SER A 111 12.12 -3.62 -11.35
N ASP A 112 10.94 -3.65 -11.97
CA ASP A 112 10.70 -3.07 -13.28
C ASP A 112 10.16 -1.66 -13.05
N LEU A 113 10.85 -0.63 -13.52
CA LEU A 113 10.44 0.75 -13.29
C LEU A 113 10.39 1.57 -14.57
N THR A 114 9.42 2.47 -14.63
CA THR A 114 9.30 3.49 -15.66
C THR A 114 9.23 4.85 -14.99
N ILE A 115 10.27 5.65 -15.17
CA ILE A 115 10.27 7.06 -14.75
C ILE A 115 9.45 7.85 -15.75
N ASN A 116 8.58 8.72 -15.25
CA ASN A 116 7.86 9.64 -16.11
C ASN A 116 8.86 10.65 -16.73
N LYS A 117 9.18 10.48 -18.01
CA LYS A 117 10.15 11.34 -18.73
C LYS A 117 9.69 12.79 -18.88
N ASN A 118 8.39 13.05 -18.71
CA ASN A 118 7.84 14.40 -18.76
C ASN A 118 8.04 15.16 -17.44
N ASN A 119 8.52 14.49 -16.39
CA ASN A 119 8.82 15.13 -15.13
C ASN A 119 10.28 15.60 -15.10
N HIS A 120 10.48 16.90 -14.91
CA HIS A 120 11.80 17.54 -14.80
C HIS A 120 12.53 17.25 -13.47
N ILE A 121 12.25 16.12 -12.82
CA ILE A 121 12.76 15.79 -11.48
C ILE A 121 14.24 15.36 -11.52
N GLY A 122 14.80 15.08 -12.71
CA GLY A 122 16.21 14.70 -12.85
C GLY A 122 16.58 13.39 -12.15
N LEU A 123 15.58 12.55 -11.84
CA LEU A 123 15.78 11.32 -11.08
C LEU A 123 16.54 10.28 -11.94
N LYS A 124 17.75 9.92 -11.52
CA LYS A 124 18.51 8.82 -12.12
C LYS A 124 17.79 7.49 -11.85
N ILE A 125 17.90 6.55 -12.79
CA ILE A 125 17.27 5.22 -12.69
C ILE A 125 17.68 4.49 -11.40
N GLU A 126 18.95 4.53 -11.04
CA GLU A 126 19.49 3.92 -9.82
C GLU A 126 18.79 4.44 -8.55
N HIS A 127 18.62 5.76 -8.44
CA HIS A 127 17.93 6.38 -7.29
C HIS A 127 16.44 6.04 -7.29
N ALA A 128 15.82 5.89 -8.46
CA ALA A 128 14.42 5.49 -8.59
C ALA A 128 14.18 4.05 -8.12
N VAL A 129 15.13 3.13 -8.38
CA VAL A 129 15.08 1.75 -7.85
C VAL A 129 15.10 1.78 -6.33
N HIS A 130 16.08 2.47 -5.72
CA HIS A 130 16.19 2.55 -4.27
C HIS A 130 14.97 3.20 -3.61
N TYR A 131 14.42 4.23 -4.24
CA TYR A 131 13.20 4.87 -3.76
C TYR A 131 12.00 3.91 -3.82
N LEU A 132 11.85 3.14 -4.91
CA LEU A 132 10.80 2.13 -5.02
C LEU A 132 10.96 1.01 -3.97
N ASP A 133 12.21 0.61 -3.66
CA ASP A 133 12.49 -0.38 -2.62
C ASP A 133 12.13 0.13 -1.22
N ALA A 134 12.43 1.40 -0.92
CA ALA A 134 12.03 2.04 0.34
C ALA A 134 10.50 2.11 0.46
N VAL A 135 9.83 2.61 -0.58
CA VAL A 135 8.35 2.65 -0.67
C VAL A 135 7.73 1.27 -0.47
N THR A 136 8.33 0.27 -1.09
CA THR A 136 7.87 -1.11 -0.97
C THR A 136 8.05 -1.64 0.46
N SER A 137 9.16 -1.32 1.11
CA SER A 137 9.42 -1.70 2.50
C SER A 137 8.41 -1.06 3.45
N SER A 138 8.15 0.24 3.32
CA SER A 138 7.15 0.95 4.12
C SER A 138 5.72 0.44 3.86
N HIS A 139 5.38 0.14 2.60
CA HIS A 139 4.09 -0.51 2.28
C HIS A 139 3.96 -1.87 2.98
N ILE A 140 5.01 -2.69 2.98
CA ILE A 140 5.01 -3.97 3.68
C ILE A 140 4.83 -3.79 5.18
N ALA A 141 5.60 -2.90 5.78
CA ALA A 141 5.51 -2.58 7.20
C ALA A 141 4.07 -2.17 7.56
N LEU A 142 3.49 -1.26 6.78
CA LEU A 142 2.13 -0.75 7.00
C LEU A 142 1.09 -1.87 6.98
N MET A 143 1.16 -2.75 6.00
CA MET A 143 0.21 -3.86 5.90
C MET A 143 0.36 -4.86 7.04
N ASN A 144 1.59 -5.16 7.47
CA ASN A 144 1.81 -6.03 8.63
C ASN A 144 1.29 -5.39 9.92
N TYR A 145 1.53 -4.08 10.09
CA TYR A 145 1.00 -3.32 11.21
C TYR A 145 -0.54 -3.39 11.22
N MET A 146 -1.17 -3.15 10.07
CA MET A 146 -2.61 -3.20 9.93
C MET A 146 -3.19 -4.60 10.23
N GLU A 147 -2.51 -5.68 9.83
CA GLU A 147 -2.97 -7.05 10.11
C GLU A 147 -2.81 -7.38 11.59
N LEU A 148 -1.69 -7.01 12.21
CA LEU A 148 -1.42 -7.30 13.61
C LEU A 148 -2.41 -6.58 14.54
N TYR A 149 -2.72 -5.32 14.23
CA TYR A 149 -3.57 -4.46 15.06
C TYR A 149 -4.98 -4.26 14.49
N ARG A 150 -5.43 -5.15 13.60
CA ARG A 150 -6.74 -5.07 12.92
C ARG A 150 -7.93 -4.94 13.86
N ASP A 151 -7.84 -5.53 15.05
CA ASP A 151 -8.90 -5.56 16.05
C ASP A 151 -8.74 -4.46 17.11
N GLU A 152 -7.61 -3.75 17.11
CA GLU A 152 -7.31 -2.62 18.00
C GLU A 152 -7.71 -1.30 17.34
N ARG A 153 -8.95 -0.87 17.57
CA ARG A 153 -9.53 0.34 16.93
C ARG A 153 -8.78 1.64 17.22
N GLU A 154 -8.03 1.70 18.31
CA GLU A 154 -7.18 2.85 18.66
C GLU A 154 -5.97 2.98 17.72
N ARG A 155 -5.48 1.87 17.17
CA ARG A 155 -4.36 1.82 16.24
C ARG A 155 -4.80 1.77 14.78
N VAL A 156 -5.82 0.98 14.47
CA VAL A 156 -6.37 0.82 13.13
C VAL A 156 -7.87 1.09 13.17
N SER A 157 -8.25 2.30 12.78
CA SER A 157 -9.65 2.67 12.64
C SER A 157 -10.04 2.78 11.17
N PHE A 158 -11.32 2.62 10.86
CA PHE A 158 -11.81 2.79 9.50
C PHE A 158 -13.18 3.43 9.44
N GLN A 159 -13.43 4.16 8.36
CA GLN A 159 -14.72 4.74 8.03
C GLN A 159 -15.16 4.29 6.65
N LYS A 160 -16.39 3.76 6.55
CA LYS A 160 -17.01 3.45 5.26
C LYS A 160 -17.61 4.73 4.68
N LEU A 161 -17.12 5.14 3.52
CA LEU A 161 -17.63 6.26 2.74
C LEU A 161 -18.43 5.76 1.54
N ARG A 162 -19.60 6.35 1.33
CA ARG A 162 -20.43 6.13 0.14
C ARG A 162 -20.36 7.38 -0.73
N LYS A 163 -19.68 7.28 -1.88
CA LYS A 163 -19.63 8.37 -2.88
C LYS A 163 -20.57 8.09 -4.03
N THR A 164 -21.41 9.07 -4.37
CA THR A 164 -22.36 8.99 -5.48
C THR A 164 -21.85 9.87 -6.63
N LYS A 165 -21.23 9.28 -7.67
CA LYS A 165 -20.79 10.03 -8.86
C LYS A 165 -21.93 10.10 -9.89
N THR A 166 -22.62 11.24 -9.97
CA THR A 166 -23.67 11.47 -10.98
C THR A 166 -23.02 12.01 -12.27
N LYS A 167 -22.89 11.20 -13.32
CA LYS A 167 -22.47 11.70 -14.65
C LYS A 167 -23.66 12.41 -15.32
N LYS A 168 -23.53 13.72 -15.60
CA LYS A 168 -24.47 14.43 -16.49
C LYS A 168 -24.18 14.04 -17.94
N THR A 169 -25.21 13.63 -18.68
CA THR A 169 -25.13 13.41 -20.14
C THR A 169 -25.63 14.63 -20.91
N LYS A 170 -25.06 14.90 -22.09
CA LYS A 170 -25.47 15.97 -23.03
C LYS A 170 -26.95 15.92 -23.49
N LYS A 171 -27.72 14.85 -23.20
CA LYS A 171 -29.13 14.67 -23.62
C LYS A 171 -30.08 14.16 -22.52
N GLY A 172 -30.04 14.75 -21.33
CA GLY A 172 -31.18 14.75 -20.38
C GLY A 172 -31.67 13.43 -19.72
N LYS A 173 -31.25 12.23 -20.17
CA LYS A 173 -31.64 10.97 -19.53
C LYS A 173 -30.63 10.54 -18.45
N LYS A 174 -31.06 10.52 -17.18
CA LYS A 174 -30.27 10.02 -16.05
C LYS A 174 -29.93 8.54 -16.25
N LYS A 175 -28.64 8.18 -16.28
CA LYS A 175 -28.21 6.77 -16.12
C LYS A 175 -28.27 6.38 -14.64
N ASN A 176 -28.50 5.09 -14.38
CA ASN A 176 -28.43 4.49 -13.05
C ASN A 176 -27.10 4.84 -12.37
N THR A 177 -27.17 5.60 -11.27
CA THR A 177 -26.00 5.99 -10.48
C THR A 177 -25.67 4.84 -9.53
N ARG A 178 -24.56 4.13 -9.77
CA ARG A 178 -24.07 3.15 -8.78
C ARG A 178 -23.23 3.87 -7.73
N PRO A 179 -23.54 3.73 -6.43
CA PRO A 179 -22.69 4.25 -5.37
C PRO A 179 -21.36 3.49 -5.36
N ILE A 180 -20.26 4.21 -5.17
CA ILE A 180 -18.95 3.63 -4.89
C ILE A 180 -18.85 3.54 -3.36
N ASN A 181 -18.63 2.33 -2.86
CA ASN A 181 -18.30 2.08 -1.47
C ASN A 181 -16.77 2.10 -1.36
N MET A 182 -16.25 2.95 -0.49
CA MET A 182 -14.81 3.12 -0.24
C MET A 182 -14.57 3.08 1.26
N VAL A 183 -13.49 2.46 1.71
CA VAL A 183 -13.08 2.47 3.11
C VAL A 183 -11.88 3.39 3.26
N VAL A 184 -11.92 4.25 4.27
CA VAL A 184 -10.79 5.09 4.67
C VAL A 184 -10.27 4.56 6.00
N TYR A 185 -9.04 4.06 5.98
CA TYR A 185 -8.31 3.61 7.16
C TYR A 185 -7.52 4.78 7.73
N ASN A 186 -7.62 5.00 9.04
CA ASN A 186 -6.74 5.91 9.77
C ASN A 186 -5.83 5.07 10.66
N ILE A 187 -4.52 5.21 10.43
CA ILE A 187 -3.50 4.46 11.16
C ILE A 187 -2.89 5.37 12.21
N LYS A 188 -2.82 4.85 13.43
CA LYS A 188 -2.20 5.49 14.57
C LYS A 188 -1.17 4.54 15.15
N ILE A 189 0.06 5.03 15.26
CA ILE A 189 1.17 4.26 15.78
C ILE A 189 1.62 4.94 17.07
N PRO A 190 1.45 4.29 18.23
CA PRO A 190 1.83 4.89 19.51
C PRO A 190 3.35 5.03 19.62
N ASP A 191 3.79 6.06 20.33
CA ASP A 191 5.20 6.29 20.66
C ASP A 191 5.60 5.47 21.89
N VAL A 192 5.52 4.15 21.77
CA VAL A 192 5.85 3.21 22.84
C VAL A 192 6.76 2.12 22.31
N HIS A 193 7.66 1.63 23.16
CA HIS A 193 8.50 0.49 22.81
C HIS A 193 7.65 -0.74 22.57
N ILE A 194 8.07 -1.53 21.58
CA ILE A 194 7.42 -2.80 21.24
C ILE A 194 7.53 -3.75 22.43
N THR A 195 6.41 -4.28 22.89
CA THR A 195 6.40 -5.26 23.97
C THR A 195 6.79 -6.65 23.46
N GLU A 196 7.21 -7.53 24.38
CA GLU A 196 7.51 -8.91 24.01
C GLU A 196 6.25 -9.65 23.56
N GLU A 197 5.07 -9.31 24.07
CA GLU A 197 3.81 -9.89 23.58
C GLU A 197 3.56 -9.51 22.11
N GLU A 198 3.82 -8.27 21.72
CA GLU A 198 3.68 -7.80 20.33
C GLU A 198 4.65 -8.54 19.40
N ARG A 199 5.91 -8.71 19.83
CA ARG A 199 6.91 -9.50 19.09
C ARG A 199 6.47 -10.95 18.92
N GLN A 200 5.97 -11.58 19.98
CA GLN A 200 5.46 -12.96 19.91
C GLN A 200 4.22 -13.08 19.03
N ALA A 201 3.31 -12.11 19.06
CA ALA A 201 2.14 -12.08 18.20
C ALA A 201 2.55 -11.98 16.71
N TYR A 202 3.53 -11.13 16.40
CA TYR A 202 4.10 -11.05 15.05
C TYR A 202 4.77 -12.37 14.62
N LYS A 203 5.53 -13.03 15.49
CA LYS A 203 6.11 -14.37 15.22
C LYS A 203 5.03 -15.40 14.92
N LYS A 204 3.95 -15.46 15.71
CA LYS A 204 2.81 -16.36 15.48
C LYS A 204 2.12 -16.09 14.15
N MET A 205 1.98 -14.82 13.76
CA MET A 205 1.44 -14.44 12.45
C MET A 205 2.27 -14.99 11.28
N LYS A 206 3.61 -15.12 11.45
CA LYS A 206 4.49 -15.77 10.48
C LYS A 206 4.43 -17.31 10.54
N GLU A 207 4.16 -17.92 11.70
CA GLU A 207 4.08 -19.38 11.84
C GLU A 207 2.93 -20.02 11.05
N ALA A 208 1.82 -19.31 10.89
CA ALA A 208 0.64 -19.79 10.20
C ALA A 208 -0.05 -18.64 9.46
N TRP A 209 -0.39 -18.86 8.20
CA TRP A 209 -0.86 -17.79 7.34
C TRP A 209 -1.98 -18.29 6.40
N LYS A 210 -3.16 -17.66 6.46
CA LYS A 210 -4.35 -17.88 5.60
C LYS A 210 -4.15 -17.54 4.10
N VAL A 211 -3.89 -18.52 3.22
CA VAL A 211 -3.78 -18.33 1.77
C VAL A 211 -5.14 -18.02 1.16
N ARG A 212 -5.20 -17.01 0.27
CA ARG A 212 -6.42 -16.66 -0.47
C ARG A 212 -6.74 -17.69 -1.55
N GLY A 213 -8.03 -17.85 -1.81
CA GLY A 213 -8.47 -18.55 -3.01
C GLY A 213 -8.20 -17.73 -4.27
N HIS A 214 -7.64 -18.36 -5.29
CA HIS A 214 -7.26 -17.71 -6.54
C HIS A 214 -7.38 -18.66 -7.73
N TRP A 215 -7.53 -18.10 -8.92
CA TRP A 215 -7.44 -18.88 -10.16
C TRP A 215 -5.97 -19.19 -10.46
N ARG A 216 -5.64 -20.47 -10.56
CA ARG A 216 -4.33 -20.96 -10.99
C ARG A 216 -4.44 -21.56 -12.39
N THR A 217 -3.58 -21.12 -13.29
CA THR A 217 -3.40 -21.77 -14.61
C THR A 217 -2.34 -22.85 -14.47
N LEU A 218 -2.69 -24.09 -14.84
CA LEU A 218 -1.76 -25.22 -14.85
C LEU A 218 -0.86 -25.18 -16.11
N PRO A 219 0.28 -25.90 -16.12
CA PRO A 219 1.14 -25.99 -17.32
C PRO A 219 0.40 -26.50 -18.58
N SER A 220 -0.70 -27.23 -18.40
CA SER A 220 -1.60 -27.68 -19.47
C SER A 220 -2.56 -26.61 -20.00
N GLY A 221 -2.51 -25.37 -19.48
CA GLY A 221 -3.40 -24.26 -19.85
C GLY A 221 -4.76 -24.25 -19.13
N LYS A 222 -5.11 -25.30 -18.37
CA LYS A 222 -6.37 -25.38 -17.61
C LYS A 222 -6.36 -24.44 -16.40
N LYS A 223 -7.43 -23.66 -16.22
CA LYS A 223 -7.64 -22.80 -15.04
C LYS A 223 -8.39 -23.58 -13.94
N THR A 224 -7.86 -23.54 -12.73
CA THR A 224 -8.45 -24.18 -11.54
C THR A 224 -8.53 -23.18 -10.40
N TRP A 225 -9.68 -23.08 -9.73
CA TRP A 225 -9.82 -22.27 -8.52
C TRP A 225 -9.23 -23.01 -7.33
N ILE A 226 -8.18 -22.45 -6.74
CA ILE A 226 -7.65 -22.90 -5.46
C ILE A 226 -8.51 -22.27 -4.37
N LYS A 227 -9.01 -23.07 -3.42
CA LYS A 227 -9.79 -22.56 -2.29
C LYS A 227 -8.87 -21.86 -1.26
N PRO A 228 -9.38 -20.87 -0.52
CA PRO A 228 -8.65 -20.33 0.63
C PRO A 228 -8.29 -21.47 1.59
N HIS A 229 -7.06 -21.49 2.08
CA HIS A 229 -6.56 -22.53 2.99
C HIS A 229 -5.45 -21.96 3.87
N ILE A 230 -5.08 -22.60 4.96
CA ILE A 230 -3.96 -22.14 5.79
C ILE A 230 -2.69 -22.87 5.39
N LYS A 231 -1.61 -22.11 5.23
CA LYS A 231 -0.23 -22.63 5.15
C LYS A 231 0.50 -22.36 6.47
N GLY A 232 1.55 -23.11 6.74
CA GLY A 232 2.24 -23.11 8.03
C GLY A 232 1.57 -24.05 9.04
N ASN A 233 1.66 -23.74 10.33
CA ASN A 233 1.12 -24.57 11.39
C ASN A 233 -0.43 -24.45 11.47
N LYS A 234 -1.12 -25.40 10.84
CA LYS A 234 -2.56 -25.37 10.57
C LYS A 234 -3.47 -25.46 11.81
N GLU A 235 -2.92 -25.78 12.98
CA GLU A 235 -3.70 -26.01 14.21
C GLU A 235 -4.11 -24.71 14.93
N LYS A 236 -3.54 -23.55 14.56
CA LYS A 236 -3.67 -22.31 15.34
C LYS A 236 -4.56 -21.22 14.73
N LEU A 237 -5.07 -21.39 13.50
CA LEU A 237 -5.86 -20.36 12.82
C LEU A 237 -7.04 -20.98 12.07
N GLU A 238 -8.13 -20.23 11.91
CA GLU A 238 -9.23 -20.58 11.01
C GLU A 238 -9.15 -19.78 9.69
N PRO A 239 -9.44 -20.36 8.51
CA PRO A 239 -9.39 -19.64 7.24
C PRO A 239 -10.45 -18.52 7.19
N ASN A 240 -10.11 -17.36 6.61
CA ASN A 240 -11.10 -16.33 6.32
C ASN A 240 -11.92 -16.75 5.10
N ILE A 241 -13.25 -16.73 5.24
CA ILE A 241 -14.17 -16.96 4.12
C ILE A 241 -14.45 -15.60 3.48
N TYR A 242 -13.93 -15.40 2.26
CA TYR A 242 -14.21 -14.21 1.47
C TYR A 242 -15.46 -14.45 0.62
N HIS A 243 -16.45 -13.56 0.74
CA HIS A 243 -17.61 -13.53 -0.14
C HIS A 243 -17.26 -12.68 -1.38
N PHE A 244 -17.38 -13.28 -2.56
CA PHE A 244 -17.18 -12.64 -3.87
C PHE A 244 -18.54 -12.27 -4.47
#